data_AF-U2DH48-F1
#
_entry.id   AF-U2DH48-F1
#
_cell.length_a   1.000
_cell.length_b   1.000
_cell.length_c   1.000
_cell.angle_alpha   90.00
_cell.angle_beta   90.00
_cell.angle_gamma   90.00
#
_symmetry.space_group_name_H-M   'P 1'
#
loop_
_entity.id
_entity.type
_entity.pdbx_description
1 polymer ?
#
loop_
_entity_poly.entity_id
_entity_poly.type
_entity_poly.pdbx_seq_one_letter_code
_entity_poly.pdbx_strand_id
1 'polypeptide(L)'
;MEKGEMGENATGRLATYYVAECMEFNRYGEYREDIQSAEEAVKYYQSIPSERLNAGKGIGLHVEEEDGIPLDFPLVSGGKLDVDFLGEVYGFKEYPELLRAARELSAYLPETKVVDTKGILTKKSMDAADFADEMIKLEKNLDPDFYHTFYPKEAEHKEAIIWKALCQDGKEEYIRWLGSKIFEQKPELKEQADKLKTTLEQVKLIPPVDLKPFVYVRISEHPDIPLEEAMPLNQAVELFGKLDRQSVEEKDMAGYYKTHFE
;
A
#
# COMPACT_ATOMS: atom_id res chain seq x y z
N MET A 1 -24.73 0.65 -7.03
CA MET A 1 -24.11 -0.65 -7.33
C MET A 1 -23.33 -0.44 -8.61
N GLU A 2 -22.04 -0.16 -8.51
CA GLU A 2 -21.17 -0.01 -9.68
C GLU A 2 -20.91 -1.39 -10.28
N LYS A 3 -21.20 -1.54 -11.57
CA LYS A 3 -20.87 -2.73 -12.35
C LYS A 3 -19.36 -2.68 -12.60
N GLY A 4 -18.62 -3.65 -12.07
CA GLY A 4 -17.21 -3.83 -12.40
C GLY A 4 -17.08 -4.32 -13.83
N GLU A 5 -16.76 -3.40 -14.75
CA GLU A 5 -16.34 -3.75 -16.11
C GLU A 5 -14.82 -4.02 -16.07
N MET A 6 -14.38 -5.19 -16.55
CA MET A 6 -12.97 -5.58 -16.68
C MET A 6 -12.43 -5.40 -18.12
N GLY A 7 -13.11 -4.61 -18.95
CA GLY A 7 -12.82 -4.48 -20.38
C GLY A 7 -11.49 -3.79 -20.74
N GLU A 8 -10.81 -3.13 -19.79
CA GLU A 8 -9.46 -2.58 -19.90
C GLU A 8 -9.01 -2.26 -18.45
N ASN A 9 -7.87 -2.78 -18.00
CA ASN A 9 -7.42 -2.62 -16.61
C ASN A 9 -6.35 -1.53 -16.45
N ALA A 10 -5.83 -1.34 -15.23
CA ALA A 10 -4.87 -0.27 -14.90
C ALA A 10 -3.52 -0.35 -15.65
N THR A 11 -3.19 -1.50 -16.25
CA THR A 11 -2.02 -1.67 -17.11
C THR A 11 -2.35 -1.50 -18.60
N GLY A 12 -3.63 -1.28 -18.94
CA GLY A 12 -4.13 -1.25 -20.33
C GLY A 12 -4.29 -2.64 -20.94
N ARG A 13 -4.04 -3.72 -20.19
CA ARG A 13 -4.25 -5.10 -20.64
C ARG A 13 -5.72 -5.47 -20.54
N LEU A 14 -6.19 -6.34 -21.42
CA LEU A 14 -7.49 -6.98 -21.27
C LEU A 14 -7.34 -8.15 -20.30
N ALA A 15 -8.22 -8.24 -19.30
CA ALA A 15 -8.25 -9.38 -18.39
C ALA A 15 -9.68 -9.90 -18.24
N THR A 16 -9.87 -11.21 -18.42
CA THR A 16 -11.19 -11.85 -18.33
C THR A 16 -11.11 -13.11 -17.46
N TYR A 17 -12.18 -13.42 -16.75
CA TYR A 17 -12.24 -14.65 -15.96
C TYR A 17 -12.54 -15.85 -16.85
N TYR A 18 -12.01 -17.00 -16.45
CA TYR A 18 -12.45 -18.30 -16.95
C TYR A 18 -12.82 -19.22 -15.79
N VAL A 19 -13.69 -20.19 -16.07
CA VAL A 19 -14.15 -21.20 -15.12
C VAL A 19 -13.99 -22.56 -15.77
N ALA A 20 -13.38 -23.49 -15.03
CA ALA A 20 -13.12 -24.85 -15.51
C ALA A 20 -13.59 -25.89 -14.49
N GLU A 21 -14.09 -27.03 -14.99
CA GLU A 21 -14.36 -28.23 -14.20
C GLU A 21 -13.06 -28.91 -13.73
N CYS A 22 -11.97 -28.71 -14.47
CA CYS A 22 -10.64 -29.23 -14.17
C CYS A 22 -9.57 -28.15 -14.37
N MET A 23 -8.97 -27.64 -13.29
CA MET A 23 -7.90 -26.63 -13.41
C MET A 23 -6.55 -27.19 -13.83
N GLU A 24 -6.34 -28.51 -13.77
CA GLU A 24 -5.13 -29.16 -14.29
C GLU A 24 -5.17 -29.27 -15.83
N PHE A 25 -6.37 -29.50 -16.36
CA PHE A 25 -6.65 -29.58 -17.79
C PHE A 25 -7.90 -28.75 -18.08
N ASN A 26 -7.75 -27.42 -18.21
CA ASN A 26 -8.86 -26.44 -18.29
C ASN A 26 -10.02 -26.85 -19.22
N ARG A 27 -9.71 -27.48 -20.36
CA ARG A 27 -10.70 -27.90 -21.37
C ARG A 27 -11.26 -29.32 -21.19
N TYR A 28 -10.93 -29.98 -20.09
CA TYR A 28 -11.44 -31.30 -19.74
C TYR A 28 -12.70 -31.16 -18.87
N GLY A 29 -13.87 -31.23 -19.52
CA GLY A 29 -15.18 -31.04 -18.89
C GLY A 29 -15.80 -29.70 -19.27
N GLU A 30 -16.62 -29.13 -18.37
CA GLU A 30 -17.17 -27.80 -18.56
C GLU A 30 -16.09 -26.72 -18.46
N TYR A 31 -16.08 -25.82 -19.45
CA TYR A 31 -15.16 -24.69 -19.52
C TYR A 31 -15.88 -23.47 -20.08
N ARG A 32 -15.69 -22.31 -19.45
CA ARG A 32 -16.21 -21.02 -19.91
C ARG A 32 -15.15 -19.96 -19.77
N GLU A 33 -15.02 -19.11 -20.78
CA GLU A 33 -14.05 -18.00 -20.84
C GLU A 33 -14.76 -16.68 -21.19
N ASP A 34 -13.99 -15.60 -21.31
CA ASP A 34 -14.46 -14.25 -21.62
C ASP A 34 -15.44 -13.66 -20.60
N ILE A 35 -15.37 -14.12 -19.34
CA ILE A 35 -16.28 -13.70 -18.28
C ILE A 35 -15.78 -12.37 -17.69
N GLN A 36 -16.61 -11.33 -17.76
CA GLN A 36 -16.19 -9.96 -17.42
C GLN A 36 -16.26 -9.64 -15.92
N SER A 37 -16.91 -10.47 -15.11
CA SER A 37 -17.12 -10.18 -13.68
C SER A 37 -16.89 -11.39 -12.79
N ALA A 38 -16.32 -11.14 -11.61
CA ALA A 38 -16.12 -12.15 -10.59
C ALA A 38 -17.45 -12.78 -10.14
N GLU A 39 -18.53 -11.99 -10.03
CA GLU A 39 -19.85 -12.48 -9.65
C GLU A 39 -20.37 -13.52 -10.66
N GLU A 40 -20.23 -13.25 -11.96
CA GLU A 40 -20.64 -14.18 -13.01
C GLU A 40 -19.76 -15.44 -13.03
N ALA A 41 -18.45 -15.29 -12.87
CA ALA A 41 -17.53 -16.43 -12.77
C ALA A 41 -17.90 -17.34 -11.59
N VAL A 42 -18.26 -16.76 -10.43
CA VAL A 42 -18.71 -17.50 -9.26
C VAL A 42 -20.03 -18.24 -9.52
N LYS A 43 -20.98 -17.63 -10.24
CA LYS A 43 -22.23 -18.30 -10.63
C LYS A 43 -21.96 -19.54 -11.48
N TYR A 44 -21.08 -19.43 -12.48
CA TYR A 44 -20.70 -20.60 -13.29
C TYR A 44 -19.97 -21.65 -12.47
N TYR A 45 -19.00 -21.25 -11.64
CA TYR A 45 -18.27 -22.15 -10.74
C TYR A 45 -19.19 -22.94 -9.80
N GLN A 46 -20.20 -22.29 -9.24
CA GLN A 46 -21.20 -22.92 -8.38
C GLN A 46 -22.16 -23.83 -9.16
N SER A 47 -22.45 -23.52 -10.43
CA SER A 47 -23.32 -24.33 -11.27
C SER A 47 -22.72 -25.68 -11.70
N ILE A 48 -21.39 -25.81 -11.67
CA ILE A 48 -20.70 -27.07 -11.99
C ILE A 48 -21.03 -28.11 -10.90
N PRO A 49 -21.72 -29.23 -11.24
CA PRO A 49 -22.15 -30.21 -10.26
C PRO A 49 -20.98 -30.87 -9.54
N SER A 50 -21.02 -30.87 -8.21
CA SER A 50 -19.98 -31.49 -7.36
C SER A 50 -19.94 -33.02 -7.42
N GLU A 51 -20.87 -33.65 -8.12
CA GLU A 51 -20.98 -35.11 -8.21
C GLU A 51 -20.24 -35.69 -9.43
N ARG A 52 -19.80 -34.81 -10.34
CA ARG A 52 -18.95 -35.21 -11.47
C ARG A 52 -17.52 -35.43 -10.97
N LEU A 53 -16.68 -36.05 -11.81
CA LEU A 53 -15.26 -36.28 -11.52
C LEU A 53 -14.61 -34.91 -11.22
N ASN A 54 -14.58 -34.53 -9.93
CA ASN A 54 -14.07 -33.26 -9.44
C ASN A 54 -12.55 -33.22 -9.62
N ALA A 55 -12.10 -33.01 -10.85
CA ALA A 55 -10.69 -32.88 -11.22
C ALA A 55 -10.14 -31.50 -10.82
N GLY A 56 -10.58 -30.99 -9.67
CA GLY A 56 -10.26 -29.66 -9.15
C GLY A 56 -10.91 -28.55 -9.97
N LYS A 57 -12.23 -28.40 -9.90
CA LYS A 57 -12.92 -27.23 -10.49
C LYS A 57 -12.41 -25.93 -9.89
N GLY A 58 -12.45 -24.86 -10.68
CA GLY A 58 -11.86 -23.61 -10.29
C GLY A 58 -12.21 -22.42 -11.16
N ILE A 59 -11.62 -21.29 -10.79
CA ILE A 59 -11.75 -20.01 -11.48
C ILE A 59 -10.32 -19.52 -11.73
N GLY A 60 -10.05 -19.05 -12.94
CA GLY A 60 -8.80 -18.38 -13.26
C GLY A 60 -9.02 -17.07 -13.98
N LEU A 61 -7.91 -16.43 -14.35
CA LEU A 61 -7.86 -15.16 -15.05
C LEU A 61 -7.01 -15.31 -16.31
N HIS A 62 -7.57 -14.93 -17.44
CA HIS A 62 -6.85 -14.68 -18.68
C HIS A 62 -6.37 -13.25 -18.68
N VAL A 63 -5.08 -13.03 -18.93
CA VAL A 63 -4.51 -11.69 -19.13
C VAL A 63 -3.87 -11.66 -20.51
N GLU A 64 -4.35 -10.76 -21.38
CA GLU A 64 -3.75 -10.57 -22.70
C GLU A 64 -2.42 -9.83 -22.59
N GLU A 65 -1.37 -10.40 -23.18
CA GLU A 65 -0.06 -9.77 -23.33
C GLU A 65 0.09 -9.09 -24.69
N GLU A 66 1.13 -8.24 -24.82
CA GLU A 66 1.40 -7.47 -26.04
C GLU A 66 1.64 -8.35 -27.29
N ASP A 67 2.06 -9.60 -27.10
CA ASP A 67 2.27 -10.58 -28.17
C ASP A 67 0.96 -11.25 -28.66
N GLY A 68 -0.17 -10.93 -28.02
CA GLY A 68 -1.49 -11.45 -28.34
C GLY A 68 -1.74 -12.88 -27.84
N ILE A 69 -0.83 -13.45 -27.03
CA ILE A 69 -1.03 -14.75 -26.41
C ILE A 69 -1.45 -14.52 -24.96
N PRO A 70 -2.69 -14.89 -24.58
CA PRO A 70 -3.14 -14.72 -23.19
C PRO A 70 -2.39 -15.67 -22.25
N LEU A 71 -2.10 -15.16 -21.06
CA LEU A 71 -1.57 -15.95 -19.95
C LEU A 71 -2.72 -16.34 -19.01
N ASP A 72 -2.79 -17.64 -18.71
CA ASP A 72 -3.77 -18.23 -17.81
C ASP A 72 -3.24 -18.29 -16.38
N PHE A 73 -3.92 -17.62 -15.46
CA PHE A 73 -3.58 -17.63 -14.04
C PHE A 73 -4.66 -18.35 -13.23
N PRO A 74 -4.39 -19.54 -12.66
CA PRO A 74 -5.35 -20.20 -11.77
C PRO A 74 -5.46 -19.43 -10.45
N LEU A 75 -6.65 -18.89 -10.16
CA LEU A 75 -6.91 -18.12 -8.93
C LEU A 75 -7.47 -19.02 -7.83
N VAL A 76 -8.54 -19.75 -8.15
CA VAL A 76 -9.21 -20.68 -7.23
C VAL A 76 -9.07 -22.07 -7.81
N SER A 77 -8.48 -22.99 -7.04
CA SER A 77 -8.39 -24.41 -7.41
C SER A 77 -8.62 -25.29 -6.19
N GLY A 78 -9.41 -26.35 -6.34
CA GLY A 78 -9.72 -27.27 -5.24
C GLY A 78 -10.37 -26.60 -4.02
N GLY A 79 -11.13 -25.51 -4.24
CA GLY A 79 -11.78 -24.75 -3.17
C GLY A 79 -10.83 -23.87 -2.34
N LYS A 80 -9.63 -23.59 -2.85
CA LYS A 80 -8.62 -22.75 -2.22
C LYS A 80 -8.25 -21.57 -3.12
N LEU A 81 -8.14 -20.38 -2.53
CA LEU A 81 -7.55 -19.17 -3.11
C LEU A 81 -6.24 -18.88 -2.37
N ASP A 82 -5.09 -19.09 -3.01
CA ASP A 82 -3.78 -18.90 -2.38
C ASP A 82 -3.10 -17.60 -2.83
N VAL A 83 -3.33 -16.54 -2.06
CA VAL A 83 -2.89 -15.19 -2.37
C VAL A 83 -1.38 -15.04 -2.19
N ASP A 84 -0.83 -15.71 -1.18
CA ASP A 84 0.61 -15.72 -0.94
C ASP A 84 1.35 -16.34 -2.12
N PHE A 85 0.86 -17.48 -2.64
CA PHE A 85 1.40 -18.12 -3.84
C PHE A 85 1.30 -17.23 -5.08
N LEU A 86 0.14 -16.62 -5.33
CA LEU A 86 -0.05 -15.72 -6.48
C LEU A 86 0.96 -14.56 -6.45
N GLY A 87 1.17 -13.97 -5.28
CA GLY A 87 2.13 -12.89 -5.09
C GLY A 87 3.58 -13.31 -5.20
N GLU A 88 3.93 -14.52 -4.77
CA GLU A 88 5.32 -15.03 -4.82
C GLU A 88 5.73 -15.55 -6.20
N VAL A 89 4.82 -16.23 -6.89
CA VAL A 89 5.12 -16.91 -8.16
C VAL A 89 4.93 -16.00 -9.37
N TYR A 90 3.81 -15.26 -9.39
CA TYR A 90 3.47 -14.40 -10.53
C TYR A 90 3.83 -12.94 -10.29
N GLY A 91 3.74 -12.48 -9.04
CA GLY A 91 4.11 -11.11 -8.68
C GLY A 91 3.04 -10.08 -8.99
N PHE A 92 2.44 -9.50 -7.95
CA PHE A 92 1.41 -8.46 -8.09
C PHE A 92 1.91 -7.12 -8.66
N LYS A 93 3.24 -6.95 -8.78
CA LYS A 93 3.81 -5.78 -9.47
C LYS A 93 3.72 -5.91 -10.99
N GLU A 94 3.87 -7.13 -11.51
CA GLU A 94 3.84 -7.43 -12.93
C GLU A 94 2.39 -7.63 -13.40
N TYR A 95 1.61 -8.35 -12.60
CA TYR A 95 0.19 -8.64 -12.84
C TYR A 95 -0.69 -8.12 -11.69
N PRO A 96 -0.90 -6.79 -11.57
CA PRO A 96 -1.74 -6.20 -10.53
C PRO A 96 -3.22 -6.65 -10.60
N GLU A 97 -3.66 -7.14 -11.75
CA GLU A 97 -4.99 -7.71 -12.01
C GLU A 97 -5.27 -8.91 -11.11
N LEU A 98 -4.25 -9.74 -10.84
CA LEU A 98 -4.39 -10.91 -9.97
C LEU A 98 -4.80 -10.50 -8.55
N LEU A 99 -4.25 -9.40 -8.04
CA LEU A 99 -4.60 -8.92 -6.70
C LEU A 99 -6.03 -8.37 -6.66
N ARG A 100 -6.45 -7.67 -7.71
CA ARG A 100 -7.84 -7.20 -7.84
C ARG A 100 -8.79 -8.39 -7.89
N ALA A 101 -8.52 -9.36 -8.76
CA ALA A 101 -9.35 -10.53 -8.96
C ALA A 101 -9.44 -11.41 -7.70
N ALA A 102 -8.32 -11.64 -7.01
CA ALA A 102 -8.30 -12.36 -5.74
C ALA A 102 -9.14 -11.65 -4.67
N ARG A 103 -9.08 -10.31 -4.59
CA ARG A 103 -9.92 -9.53 -3.67
C ARG A 103 -11.41 -9.67 -4.00
N GLU A 104 -11.78 -9.52 -5.28
CA GLU A 104 -13.17 -9.67 -5.72
C GLU A 104 -13.70 -11.08 -5.43
N LEU A 105 -12.96 -12.14 -5.79
CA LEU A 105 -13.37 -13.52 -5.56
C LEU A 105 -13.48 -13.86 -4.07
N SER A 106 -12.57 -13.38 -3.22
CA SER A 106 -12.66 -13.60 -1.77
C SER A 106 -13.94 -13.04 -1.13
N ALA A 107 -14.53 -12.00 -1.74
CA ALA A 107 -15.79 -11.42 -1.28
C ALA A 107 -17.02 -12.27 -1.71
N TYR A 108 -16.95 -12.93 -2.86
CA TYR A 108 -18.06 -13.72 -3.42
C TYR A 108 -18.01 -15.21 -3.04
N LEU A 109 -16.86 -15.72 -2.58
CA LEU A 109 -16.66 -17.12 -2.20
C LEU A 109 -16.24 -17.25 -0.72
N PRO A 110 -17.14 -16.99 0.24
CA PRO A 110 -16.81 -17.04 1.68
C PRO A 110 -16.44 -18.46 2.17
N GLU A 111 -16.92 -19.50 1.50
CA GLU A 111 -16.62 -20.91 1.79
C GLU A 111 -15.23 -21.34 1.28
N THR A 112 -14.61 -20.57 0.38
CA THR A 112 -13.29 -20.88 -0.18
C THR A 112 -12.21 -20.61 0.86
N LYS A 113 -11.28 -21.55 1.01
CA LYS A 113 -10.12 -21.37 1.89
C LYS A 113 -9.19 -20.32 1.29
N VAL A 114 -9.20 -19.12 1.86
CA VAL A 114 -8.26 -18.05 1.51
C VAL A 114 -6.98 -18.22 2.30
N VAL A 115 -5.85 -18.39 1.61
CA VAL A 115 -4.51 -18.33 2.21
C VAL A 115 -3.92 -16.95 1.90
N ASP A 116 -3.96 -16.10 2.92
CA ASP A 116 -3.44 -14.73 2.90
C ASP A 116 -2.65 -14.47 4.20
N THR A 117 -1.59 -15.25 4.42
CA THR A 117 -0.77 -15.16 5.64
C THR A 117 -0.08 -13.81 5.77
N LYS A 118 0.20 -13.16 4.63
CA LYS A 118 0.78 -11.82 4.55
C LYS A 118 -0.27 -10.70 4.64
N GLY A 119 -1.57 -11.01 4.71
CA GLY A 119 -2.63 -10.01 4.86
C GLY A 119 -2.73 -9.03 3.70
N ILE A 120 -2.48 -9.47 2.48
CA ILE A 120 -2.47 -8.68 1.23
C ILE A 120 -3.90 -8.32 0.77
N LEU A 121 -4.87 -9.24 0.91
CA LEU A 121 -6.25 -8.99 0.47
C LEU A 121 -6.97 -8.03 1.40
N THR A 122 -6.82 -8.27 2.70
CA THR A 122 -7.26 -7.33 3.72
C THR A 122 -6.34 -6.11 3.64
N LYS A 123 -6.80 -5.01 3.02
CA LYS A 123 -6.22 -3.70 3.33
C LYS A 123 -6.49 -3.46 4.80
N LYS A 124 -5.63 -4.01 5.67
CA LYS A 124 -5.61 -3.64 7.07
C LYS A 124 -5.41 -2.13 7.07
N SER A 125 -6.26 -1.46 7.81
CA SER A 125 -6.11 -0.06 8.09
C SER A 125 -5.76 0.08 9.56
N MET A 126 -4.88 1.01 9.86
CA MET A 126 -4.46 1.33 11.21
C MET A 126 -4.57 2.84 11.37
N ASP A 127 -5.02 3.30 12.53
CA ASP A 127 -4.98 4.72 12.83
C ASP A 127 -3.51 5.16 12.88
N ALA A 128 -3.19 6.26 12.19
CA ALA A 128 -1.83 6.78 12.15
C ALA A 128 -1.33 7.16 13.56
N ALA A 129 -2.25 7.52 14.46
CA ALA A 129 -1.96 7.78 15.87
C ALA A 129 -1.47 6.53 16.61
N ASP A 130 -2.08 5.37 16.36
CA ASP A 130 -1.65 4.09 16.95
C ASP A 130 -0.27 3.70 16.41
N PHE A 131 -0.03 3.92 15.11
CA PHE A 131 1.28 3.68 14.51
C PHE A 131 2.35 4.56 15.19
N ALA A 132 2.05 5.84 15.40
CA ALA A 132 2.95 6.76 16.06
C ALA A 132 3.23 6.40 17.53
N ASP A 133 2.24 5.88 18.26
CA ASP A 133 2.45 5.39 19.64
C ASP A 133 3.42 4.20 19.68
N GLU A 134 3.32 3.28 18.73
CA GLU A 134 4.24 2.14 18.65
C GLU A 134 5.66 2.56 18.22
N MET A 135 5.77 3.55 17.32
CA MET A 135 7.06 4.17 16.97
C MET A 135 7.72 4.83 18.17
N ILE A 136 6.97 5.63 18.95
CA ILE A 136 7.48 6.28 20.17
C ILE A 136 7.97 5.23 21.18
N LYS A 137 7.22 4.14 21.37
CA LYS A 137 7.66 3.04 22.25
C LYS A 137 8.97 2.43 21.76
N LEU A 138 9.11 2.17 20.46
CA LEU A 138 10.34 1.64 19.88
C LEU A 138 11.52 2.60 20.11
N GLU A 139 11.35 3.89 19.85
CA GLU A 139 12.38 4.91 20.04
C GLU A 139 12.81 5.05 21.51
N LYS A 140 11.85 5.07 22.44
CA LYS A 140 12.13 5.08 23.89
C LYS A 140 12.92 3.85 24.32
N ASN A 141 12.61 2.68 23.78
CA ASN A 141 13.32 1.44 24.11
C ASN A 141 14.69 1.37 23.41
N LEU A 142 14.85 2.03 22.27
CA LEU A 142 16.10 2.08 21.53
C LEU A 142 17.14 2.91 22.28
N ASP A 143 16.74 4.09 22.76
CA ASP A 143 17.59 5.03 23.51
C ASP A 143 16.83 5.68 24.69
N PRO A 144 16.67 4.96 25.82
CA PRO A 144 15.92 5.45 26.98
C PRO A 144 16.54 6.70 27.62
N ASP A 145 17.87 6.82 27.56
CA ASP A 145 18.62 7.86 28.27
C ASP A 145 18.53 9.21 27.54
N PHE A 146 18.50 9.19 26.21
CA PHE A 146 18.50 10.43 25.42
C PHE A 146 17.17 10.77 24.76
N TYR A 147 16.17 9.88 24.77
CA TYR A 147 14.88 10.12 24.12
C TYR A 147 14.27 11.49 24.48
N HIS A 148 14.16 11.80 25.78
CA HIS A 148 13.59 13.06 26.25
C HIS A 148 14.46 14.30 25.98
N THR A 149 15.75 14.10 25.70
CA THR A 149 16.66 15.18 25.30
C THR A 149 16.38 15.61 23.86
N PHE A 150 16.16 14.64 22.97
CA PHE A 150 15.82 14.90 21.57
C PHE A 150 14.35 15.32 21.39
N TYR A 151 13.45 14.73 22.18
CA TYR A 151 12.01 14.92 22.07
C TYR A 151 11.42 15.40 23.41
N PRO A 152 11.69 16.67 23.80
CA PRO A 152 11.21 17.21 25.07
C PRO A 152 9.68 17.35 25.13
N LYS A 153 9.01 17.40 23.97
CA LYS A 153 7.55 17.48 23.84
C LYS A 153 7.03 16.33 23.01
N GLU A 154 6.70 15.23 23.69
CA GLU A 154 6.26 13.99 23.06
C GLU A 154 5.01 14.15 22.17
N ALA A 155 4.10 15.06 22.51
CA ALA A 155 2.92 15.34 21.68
C ALA A 155 3.28 15.93 20.31
N GLU A 156 4.25 16.86 20.26
CA GLU A 156 4.72 17.46 18.99
C GLU A 156 5.47 16.41 18.16
N HIS A 157 6.25 15.54 18.81
CA HIS A 157 6.93 14.43 18.16
C HIS A 157 5.95 13.40 17.59
N LYS A 158 4.89 13.07 18.33
CA LYS A 158 3.82 12.18 17.85
C LYS A 158 3.16 12.74 16.59
N GLU A 159 2.83 14.04 16.59
CA GLU A 159 2.27 14.71 15.40
C GLU A 159 3.23 14.63 14.21
N ALA A 160 4.53 14.87 14.43
CA ALA A 160 5.55 14.78 13.39
C ALA A 160 5.66 13.36 12.79
N ILE A 161 5.61 12.31 13.62
CA ILE A 161 5.60 10.92 13.15
C ILE A 161 4.36 10.65 12.28
N ILE A 162 3.18 11.08 12.73
CA ILE A 162 1.92 10.93 11.97
C ILE A 162 2.05 11.59 10.60
N TRP A 163 2.49 12.85 10.55
CA TRP A 163 2.64 13.59 9.30
C TRP A 163 3.62 12.91 8.34
N LYS A 164 4.79 12.53 8.85
CA LYS A 164 5.83 11.89 8.05
C LYS A 164 5.38 10.52 7.53
N ALA A 165 4.70 9.72 8.35
CA ALA A 165 4.20 8.40 7.95
C ALA A 165 3.05 8.47 6.93
N LEU A 166 2.29 9.56 6.90
CA LEU A 166 1.24 9.81 5.90
C LEU A 166 1.81 10.28 4.54
N CYS A 167 3.04 10.79 4.51
CA CYS A 167 3.74 11.16 3.27
C CYS A 167 4.44 9.95 2.63
N GLN A 168 4.44 9.86 1.30
CA GLN A 168 5.10 8.75 0.60
C GLN A 168 6.61 8.70 0.88
N ASP A 169 7.32 9.82 0.71
CA ASP A 169 8.76 9.88 0.96
C ASP A 169 9.09 9.58 2.43
N GLY A 170 8.33 10.18 3.36
CA GLY A 170 8.53 9.96 4.80
C GLY A 170 8.26 8.52 5.24
N LYS A 171 7.27 7.86 4.63
CA LYS A 171 7.01 6.44 4.80
C LYS A 171 8.17 5.56 4.33
N GLU A 172 8.74 5.84 3.17
CA GLU A 172 9.91 5.10 2.64
C GLU A 172 11.12 5.24 3.57
N GLU A 173 11.33 6.42 4.14
CA GLU A 173 12.39 6.66 5.10
C GLU A 173 12.20 5.85 6.39
N TYR A 174 10.99 5.80 6.95
CA TYR A 174 10.70 4.96 8.11
C TYR A 174 10.91 3.48 7.80
N ILE A 175 10.49 2.99 6.63
CA ILE A 175 10.74 1.60 6.21
C ILE A 175 12.25 1.32 6.17
N ARG A 176 13.06 2.26 5.65
CA ARG A 176 14.52 2.14 5.61
C ARG A 176 15.13 2.13 7.02
N TRP A 177 14.69 3.04 7.89
CA TRP A 177 15.18 3.13 9.26
C TRP A 177 14.84 1.87 10.07
N LEU A 178 13.58 1.41 10.02
CA LEU A 178 13.10 0.19 10.68
C LEU A 178 13.85 -1.06 10.20
N GLY A 179 14.28 -1.08 8.93
CA GLY A 179 15.12 -2.15 8.36
C GLY A 179 16.63 -1.98 8.58
N SER A 180 17.07 -0.99 9.36
CA SER A 180 18.49 -0.68 9.53
C SER A 180 19.20 -1.62 10.51
N LYS A 181 20.54 -1.65 10.42
CA LYS A 181 21.38 -2.53 11.24
C LYS A 181 21.38 -2.19 12.74
N ILE A 182 20.83 -1.04 13.13
CA ILE A 182 20.78 -0.61 14.53
C ILE A 182 20.01 -1.59 15.41
N PHE A 183 19.03 -2.31 14.83
CA PHE A 183 18.20 -3.28 15.53
C PHE A 183 18.82 -4.68 15.59
N GLU A 184 19.82 -5.00 14.75
CA GLU A 184 20.40 -6.36 14.66
C GLU A 184 21.00 -6.84 15.99
N GLN A 185 21.49 -5.92 16.82
CA GLN A 185 22.12 -6.24 18.10
C GLN A 185 21.12 -6.35 19.27
N LYS A 186 19.83 -6.03 19.05
CA LYS A 186 18.75 -6.04 20.06
C LYS A 186 17.55 -6.84 19.52
N PRO A 187 17.49 -8.17 19.70
CA PRO A 187 16.48 -9.03 19.10
C PRO A 187 15.03 -8.62 19.38
N GLU A 188 14.73 -8.20 20.61
CA GLU A 188 13.39 -7.75 21.01
C GLU A 188 12.96 -6.49 20.26
N LEU A 189 13.88 -5.54 20.06
CA LEU A 189 13.60 -4.32 19.29
C LEU A 189 13.53 -4.60 17.79
N LYS A 190 14.30 -5.59 17.31
CA LYS A 190 14.24 -6.04 15.92
C LYS A 190 12.88 -6.60 15.57
N GLU A 191 12.31 -7.45 16.41
CA GLU A 191 10.96 -7.99 16.20
C GLU A 191 9.92 -6.87 16.14
N GLN A 192 10.00 -5.90 17.05
CA GLN A 192 9.12 -4.73 17.04
C GLN A 192 9.30 -3.87 15.78
N ALA A 193 10.55 -3.61 15.36
CA ALA A 193 10.87 -2.83 14.17
C ALA A 193 10.39 -3.53 12.88
N ASP A 194 10.62 -4.83 12.75
CA ASP A 194 10.16 -5.64 11.61
C ASP A 194 8.63 -5.62 11.52
N LYS A 195 7.92 -5.74 12.65
CA LYS A 195 6.46 -5.63 12.69
C LYS A 195 5.97 -4.25 12.22
N LEU A 196 6.60 -3.17 12.69
CA LEU A 196 6.24 -1.81 12.27
C LEU A 196 6.54 -1.57 10.78
N LYS A 197 7.64 -2.13 10.28
CA LYS A 197 8.02 -2.06 8.86
C LYS A 197 6.98 -2.76 8.00
N THR A 198 6.65 -4.01 8.33
CA THR A 198 5.59 -4.78 7.63
C THR A 198 4.25 -4.06 7.70
N THR A 199 3.93 -3.43 8.84
CA THR A 199 2.73 -2.61 8.99
C THR A 199 2.73 -1.46 7.99
N LEU A 200 3.80 -0.67 7.90
CA LEU A 200 3.88 0.39 6.89
C LEU A 200 3.77 -0.15 5.46
N GLU A 201 4.42 -1.26 5.13
CA GLU A 201 4.40 -1.83 3.78
C GLU A 201 3.01 -2.32 3.35
N GLN A 202 2.22 -2.87 4.28
CA GLN A 202 0.98 -3.60 3.97
C GLN A 202 -0.30 -2.85 4.36
N VAL A 203 -0.23 -1.92 5.31
CA VAL A 203 -1.39 -1.27 5.93
C VAL A 203 -1.59 0.14 5.36
N LYS A 204 -2.84 0.51 5.12
CA LYS A 204 -3.20 1.91 4.85
C LYS A 204 -3.37 2.65 6.18
N LEU A 205 -2.51 3.62 6.45
CA LEU A 205 -2.68 4.50 7.62
C LEU A 205 -3.90 5.42 7.42
N ILE A 206 -4.76 5.47 8.44
CA ILE A 206 -5.91 6.38 8.49
C ILE A 206 -5.45 7.66 9.21
N PRO A 207 -5.57 8.84 8.57
CA PRO A 207 -5.25 10.10 9.23
C PRO A 207 -6.23 10.40 10.37
N PRO A 208 -5.80 11.08 11.45
CA PRO A 208 -6.70 11.58 12.50
C PRO A 208 -7.78 12.51 11.92
N VAL A 209 -8.97 12.49 12.53
CA VAL A 209 -10.12 13.29 12.07
C VAL A 209 -9.86 14.80 12.18
N ASP A 210 -9.04 15.19 13.15
CA ASP A 210 -8.64 16.57 13.47
C ASP A 210 -7.25 16.93 12.91
N LEU A 211 -6.76 16.18 11.91
CA LEU A 211 -5.45 16.40 11.32
C LEU A 211 -5.34 17.82 10.73
N LYS A 212 -4.48 18.62 11.33
CA LYS A 212 -4.16 19.97 10.85
C LYS A 212 -3.38 19.87 9.53
N PRO A 213 -3.56 20.82 8.60
CA PRO A 213 -2.76 20.88 7.39
C PRO A 213 -1.28 21.07 7.73
N PHE A 214 -0.41 20.35 7.03
CA PHE A 214 1.02 20.32 7.27
C PHE A 214 1.79 20.31 5.94
N VAL A 215 3.09 20.61 6.01
CA VAL A 215 4.02 20.57 4.88
C VAL A 215 5.12 19.58 5.23
N TYR A 216 5.48 18.73 4.27
CA TYR A 216 6.66 17.87 4.34
C TYR A 216 7.76 18.44 3.46
N VAL A 217 8.92 18.76 4.05
CA VAL A 217 10.06 19.27 3.30
C VAL A 217 10.86 18.09 2.76
N ARG A 218 10.66 17.80 1.47
CA ARG A 218 11.39 16.73 0.79
C ARG A 218 12.86 17.07 0.55
N ILE A 219 13.13 18.29 0.09
CA ILE A 219 14.47 18.77 -0.26
C ILE A 219 14.54 20.25 0.14
N SER A 220 15.65 20.64 0.76
CA SER A 220 16.02 22.02 0.97
C SER A 220 17.54 22.17 0.89
N GLU A 221 17.99 23.23 0.21
CA GLU A 221 19.39 23.66 0.23
C GLU A 221 19.64 24.76 1.28
N HIS A 222 18.58 25.24 1.93
CA HIS A 222 18.64 26.30 2.92
C HIS A 222 18.94 25.72 4.32
N PRO A 223 19.97 26.19 5.04
CA PRO A 223 20.39 25.62 6.32
C PRO A 223 19.32 25.75 7.43
N ASP A 224 18.46 26.77 7.34
CA ASP A 224 17.38 27.01 8.30
C ASP A 224 16.09 26.23 8.02
N ILE A 225 16.03 25.45 6.92
CA ILE A 225 14.88 24.58 6.66
C ILE A 225 15.30 23.15 7.02
N PRO A 226 14.65 22.53 8.01
CA PRO A 226 14.96 21.16 8.34
C PRO A 226 14.61 20.23 7.17
N LEU A 227 15.58 19.37 6.83
CA LEU A 227 15.44 18.35 5.80
C LEU A 227 14.61 17.18 6.34
N GLU A 228 13.75 16.62 5.48
CA GLU A 228 12.99 15.39 5.77
C GLU A 228 12.07 15.51 7.02
N GLU A 229 11.66 16.75 7.33
CA GLU A 229 10.82 17.08 8.47
C GLU A 229 9.43 17.53 8.01
N ALA A 230 8.42 17.12 8.78
CA ALA A 230 7.05 17.58 8.62
C ALA A 230 6.74 18.67 9.64
N MET A 231 6.09 19.75 9.22
CA MET A 231 5.70 20.85 10.10
C MET A 231 4.30 21.39 9.79
N PRO A 232 3.62 22.02 10.77
CA PRO A 232 2.33 22.66 10.56
C PRO A 232 2.37 23.71 9.44
N LEU A 233 1.29 23.81 8.65
CA LEU A 233 1.22 24.75 7.53
C LEU A 233 1.45 26.20 7.95
N ASN A 234 0.93 26.62 9.11
CA ASN A 234 1.12 27.98 9.61
C ASN A 234 2.59 28.29 9.94
N GLN A 235 3.31 27.32 10.51
CA GLN A 235 4.74 27.45 10.78
C GLN A 235 5.55 27.47 9.47
N ALA A 236 5.20 26.61 8.51
CA ALA A 236 5.83 26.60 7.19
C ALA A 236 5.67 27.93 6.45
N VAL A 237 4.46 28.51 6.46
CA VAL A 237 4.18 29.81 5.82
C VAL A 237 5.00 30.92 6.46
N GLU A 238 5.13 30.92 7.78
CA GLU A 238 5.94 31.92 8.49
C GLU A 238 7.43 31.77 8.18
N LEU A 239 7.95 30.53 8.24
CA LEU A 239 9.35 30.21 7.94
C LEU A 239 9.71 30.57 6.50
N PHE A 240 8.97 30.05 5.52
CA PHE A 240 9.24 30.31 4.10
C PHE A 240 9.05 31.79 3.78
N GLY A 241 8.03 32.44 4.34
CA GLY A 241 7.84 33.88 4.16
C GLY A 241 8.98 34.73 4.74
N LYS A 242 9.59 34.30 5.85
CA LYS A 242 10.78 34.95 6.40
C LYS A 242 12.00 34.75 5.49
N LEU A 243 12.23 33.52 5.03
CA LEU A 243 13.36 33.18 4.16
C LEU A 243 13.26 33.87 2.79
N ASP A 244 12.06 33.93 2.22
CA ASP A 244 11.81 34.67 0.98
C ASP A 244 12.13 36.16 1.14
N ARG A 245 11.72 36.78 2.26
CA ARG A 245 12.06 38.19 2.55
C ARG A 245 13.57 38.38 2.70
N GLN A 246 14.24 37.52 3.46
CA GLN A 246 15.70 37.59 3.63
C GLN A 246 16.42 37.43 2.29
N SER A 247 15.99 36.49 1.44
CA SER A 247 16.59 36.32 0.11
C SER A 247 16.38 37.53 -0.81
N VAL A 248 15.28 38.27 -0.65
CA VAL A 248 15.00 39.51 -1.41
C VAL A 248 15.80 40.69 -0.84
N GLU A 249 16.03 40.74 0.48
CA GLU A 249 16.79 41.80 1.14
C GLU A 249 18.31 41.64 0.98
N GLU A 250 18.83 40.40 0.98
CA GLU A 250 20.27 40.11 0.95
C GLU A 250 20.86 40.03 -0.47
N LYS A 251 20.04 39.71 -1.47
CA LYS A 251 20.44 39.77 -2.87
C LYS A 251 19.81 41.02 -3.48
N ASP A 252 20.63 41.89 -4.07
CA ASP A 252 20.21 42.94 -5.02
C ASP A 252 19.67 42.31 -6.33
N MET A 253 18.83 41.29 -6.18
CA MET A 253 18.15 40.57 -7.24
C MET A 253 16.79 41.24 -7.37
N ALA A 254 16.50 41.72 -8.58
CA ALA A 254 15.20 42.26 -8.96
C ALA A 254 14.10 41.20 -8.76
N GLY A 255 13.60 41.07 -7.54
CA GLY A 255 12.34 40.42 -7.25
C GLY A 255 11.21 41.25 -7.85
N TYR A 256 10.11 40.59 -8.21
CA TYR A 256 8.89 41.27 -8.63
C TYR A 256 8.35 42.13 -7.48
N TYR A 257 8.61 43.44 -7.53
CA TYR A 257 7.99 44.43 -6.67
C TYR A 257 6.48 44.43 -6.93
N LYS A 258 5.71 43.74 -6.08
CA LYS A 258 4.23 43.71 -6.11
C LYS A 258 3.57 45.08 -5.85
N THR A 259 4.35 46.16 -5.69
CA THR A 259 3.86 47.52 -5.40
C THR A 259 3.94 48.49 -6.58
N HIS A 260 4.45 48.07 -7.74
CA HIS A 260 4.37 48.87 -8.97
C HIS A 260 3.41 48.23 -9.96
N PHE A 261 2.12 48.54 -9.81
CA PHE A 261 1.18 48.48 -10.92
C PHE A 261 1.21 49.85 -11.61
N GLU A 262 1.72 49.89 -12.86
CA GLU A 262 1.35 50.94 -13.82
C GLU A 262 -0.02 50.62 -14.43
#